data_AF-A0A0R3VZI0-F1
#
_entry.id   AF-A0A0R3VZI0-F1
#
_cell.length_a   1.000
_cell.length_b   1.000
_cell.length_c   1.000
_cell.angle_alpha   90.00
_cell.angle_beta   90.00
_cell.angle_gamma   90.00
#
_symmetry.space_group_name_H-M   'P 1'
#
loop_
_entity.id
_entity.type
_entity.pdbx_description
1 polymer ?
#
loop_
_entity_poly.entity_id
_entity_poly.type
_entity_poly.pdbx_seq_one_letter_code
_entity_poly.pdbx_strand_id
1 'polypeptide(L)'
;MFVSLGAKRRLIQLAAETLDGDFLIKVILIVRSRLDRDLFFSILLENELGYNHYLHFLTEASQTLEADELMARMESIQTESIEEAEKAMHQLHLFAAYDLAVNLPLLAGLN
;
A
#
# COMPACT_ATOMS: atom_id res chain seq x y z
N MET A 1 4.20 1.54 -29.10
CA MET A 1 3.22 2.36 -28.35
C MET A 1 3.65 2.41 -26.89
N PHE A 2 4.13 3.56 -26.41
CA PHE A 2 4.52 3.73 -25.01
C PHE A 2 3.26 3.83 -24.15
N VAL A 3 2.88 2.73 -23.50
CA VAL A 3 1.82 2.74 -22.48
C VAL A 3 2.41 3.42 -21.24
N SER A 4 1.80 4.51 -20.75
CA SER A 4 2.28 5.20 -19.54
C SER A 4 2.27 4.30 -18.31
N LEU A 5 3.02 4.66 -17.26
CA LEU A 5 3.02 3.93 -15.99
C LEU A 5 1.60 3.84 -15.40
N GLY A 6 0.84 4.94 -15.44
CA GLY A 6 -0.56 4.97 -15.02
C GLY A 6 -1.47 4.03 -15.81
N ALA A 7 -1.22 3.86 -17.11
CA ALA A 7 -1.98 2.89 -17.92
C ALA A 7 -1.62 1.44 -17.58
N LYS A 8 -0.36 1.14 -17.21
CA LYS A 8 0.03 -0.19 -16.70
C LYS A 8 -0.65 -0.51 -15.36
N ARG A 9 -0.69 0.46 -14.45
CA ARG A 9 -1.43 0.35 -13.19
C ARG A 9 -2.91 0.07 -13.44
N ARG A 10 -3.53 0.84 -14.33
CA ARG A 10 -4.94 0.64 -14.72
C ARG A 10 -5.20 -0.73 -15.34
N LEU A 11 -4.25 -1.26 -16.12
CA LEU A 11 -4.38 -2.60 -16.70
C LEU A 11 -4.41 -3.70 -15.63
N ILE A 12 -3.53 -3.62 -14.62
CA ILE A 12 -3.55 -4.57 -13.49
C ILE A 12 -4.87 -4.46 -12.74
N GLN A 13 -5.32 -3.24 -12.45
CA GLN A 13 -6.60 -2.99 -11.76
C GLN A 13 -7.79 -3.61 -12.52
N LEU A 14 -7.89 -3.34 -13.84
CA LEU A 14 -8.97 -3.89 -14.66
C LEU A 14 -8.90 -5.41 -14.78
N ALA A 15 -7.70 -6.00 -14.79
CA ALA A 15 -7.53 -7.44 -14.77
C ALA A 15 -7.92 -8.06 -13.42
N ALA A 16 -7.65 -7.38 -12.32
CA ALA A 16 -8.08 -7.83 -10.99
C ALA A 16 -9.61 -7.84 -10.86
N GLU A 17 -10.29 -6.86 -11.47
CA GLU A 17 -11.75 -6.76 -11.48
C GLU A 17 -12.44 -7.88 -12.26
N THR A 18 -11.72 -8.66 -13.10
CA THR A 18 -12.33 -9.80 -13.81
C THR A 18 -12.50 -11.03 -12.92
N LEU A 19 -11.89 -11.05 -11.73
CA LEU A 19 -11.85 -12.20 -10.81
C LEU A 19 -11.35 -13.50 -11.46
N ASP A 20 -10.53 -13.36 -12.52
CA ASP A 20 -9.86 -14.46 -13.21
C ASP A 20 -8.36 -14.38 -12.86
N GLY A 21 -7.92 -15.25 -11.95
CA GLY A 21 -6.55 -15.27 -11.44
C GLY A 21 -5.51 -15.57 -12.53
N ASP A 22 -5.84 -16.44 -13.49
CA ASP A 22 -4.92 -16.80 -14.58
C ASP A 22 -4.76 -15.62 -15.55
N PHE A 23 -5.86 -14.93 -15.85
CA PHE A 23 -5.82 -13.71 -16.66
C PHE A 23 -5.03 -12.61 -15.96
N LEU A 24 -5.29 -12.39 -14.66
CA LEU A 24 -4.57 -11.41 -13.85
C LEU A 24 -3.06 -11.67 -13.86
N ILE A 25 -2.63 -12.91 -13.63
CA ILE A 25 -1.21 -13.28 -13.68
C ILE A 25 -0.60 -13.01 -15.05
N LYS A 26 -1.28 -13.34 -16.15
CA LYS A 26 -0.80 -13.04 -17.50
C LYS A 26 -0.58 -11.55 -17.69
N VAL A 27 -1.52 -10.71 -17.24
CA VAL A 27 -1.39 -9.25 -17.32
C VAL A 27 -0.23 -8.76 -16.46
N ILE A 28 -0.09 -9.25 -15.23
CA ILE A 28 1.02 -8.91 -14.33
C ILE A 28 2.36 -9.24 -14.96
N LEU A 29 2.53 -10.43 -15.55
CA LEU A 29 3.76 -10.84 -16.21
C LEU A 29 4.08 -10.00 -17.47
N ILE A 30 3.06 -9.62 -18.24
CA ILE A 30 3.22 -8.70 -19.37
C ILE A 30 3.72 -7.34 -18.88
N VAL A 31 3.16 -6.82 -17.78
CA VAL A 31 3.58 -5.55 -17.19
C VAL A 31 5.01 -5.64 -16.63
N ARG A 32 5.32 -6.70 -15.87
CA ARG A 32 6.66 -7.00 -15.33
C ARG A 32 7.72 -7.00 -16.43
N SER A 33 7.45 -7.62 -17.57
CA SER A 33 8.42 -7.71 -18.69
C SER A 33 8.81 -6.35 -19.31
N ARG A 34 8.10 -5.28 -18.96
CA ARG A 34 8.25 -3.93 -19.54
C ARG A 34 8.70 -2.87 -18.54
N LEU A 35 8.96 -3.26 -17.30
CA LEU A 35 9.36 -2.37 -16.23
C LEU A 35 10.59 -2.95 -15.55
N ASP A 36 11.43 -2.08 -14.98
CA ASP A 36 12.36 -2.52 -13.96
C ASP A 36 11.59 -3.01 -12.72
N ARG A 37 12.30 -3.76 -11.87
CA ARG A 37 11.72 -4.39 -10.68
C ARG A 37 11.12 -3.37 -9.73
N ASP A 38 11.77 -2.23 -9.54
CA ASP A 38 11.35 -1.23 -8.55
C ASP A 38 10.04 -0.57 -8.97
N LEU A 39 9.97 -0.11 -10.23
CA LEU A 39 8.73 0.43 -10.77
C LEU A 39 7.63 -0.62 -10.80
N PHE A 40 7.95 -1.88 -11.14
CA PHE A 40 6.97 -2.96 -11.14
C PHE A 40 6.41 -3.21 -9.73
N PHE A 41 7.25 -3.33 -8.71
CA PHE A 41 6.79 -3.53 -7.34
C PHE A 41 5.97 -2.34 -6.84
N SER A 42 6.39 -1.11 -7.14
CA SER A 42 5.64 0.09 -6.74
C SER A 42 4.20 0.10 -7.27
N ILE A 43 3.98 -0.34 -8.52
CA ILE A 43 2.62 -0.38 -9.08
C ILE A 43 1.82 -1.60 -8.64
N LEU A 44 2.50 -2.72 -8.38
CA LEU A 44 1.84 -3.97 -7.99
C LEU A 44 1.30 -3.85 -6.56
N LEU A 45 2.05 -3.23 -5.66
CA LEU A 45 1.67 -3.04 -4.26
C LEU A 45 0.46 -2.11 -4.09
N GLU A 46 0.14 -1.28 -5.08
CA GLU A 46 -1.10 -0.49 -5.10
C GLU A 46 -2.36 -1.34 -5.36
N ASN A 47 -2.21 -2.60 -5.78
CA ASN A 47 -3.31 -3.52 -6.05
C ASN A 47 -3.16 -4.80 -5.20
N GLU A 48 -3.92 -4.88 -4.10
CA GLU A 48 -3.85 -5.98 -3.13
C GLU A 48 -4.07 -7.35 -3.76
N LEU A 49 -5.06 -7.49 -4.65
CA LEU A 49 -5.35 -8.76 -5.31
C LEU A 49 -4.18 -9.19 -6.22
N GLY A 50 -3.62 -8.25 -6.98
CA GLY A 50 -2.47 -8.46 -7.84
C GLY A 50 -1.23 -8.85 -7.06
N TYR A 51 -0.97 -8.17 -5.94
CA TYR A 51 0.08 -8.55 -4.99
C TYR A 51 -0.09 -10.01 -4.52
N ASN A 52 -1.27 -10.36 -4.01
CA ASN A 52 -1.54 -11.70 -3.47
C ASN A 52 -1.38 -12.80 -4.52
N HIS A 53 -1.94 -12.61 -5.72
CA HIS A 53 -1.81 -13.55 -6.82
C HIS A 53 -0.36 -13.69 -7.26
N TYR A 54 0.36 -12.58 -7.40
CA TYR A 54 1.74 -12.62 -7.83
C TYR A 54 2.67 -13.26 -6.79
N LEU A 55 2.46 -12.99 -5.50
CA LEU A 55 3.18 -13.65 -4.41
C LEU A 55 2.94 -15.17 -4.42
N HIS A 56 1.69 -15.60 -4.62
CA HIS A 56 1.36 -17.01 -4.76
C HIS A 56 2.09 -17.62 -5.97
N PHE A 57 2.05 -16.95 -7.12
CA PHE A 57 2.75 -17.38 -8.34
C PHE A 57 4.26 -17.54 -8.11
N LEU A 58 4.92 -16.58 -7.44
CA LEU A 58 6.34 -16.66 -7.12
C LEU A 58 6.64 -17.84 -6.19
N THR A 59 5.77 -18.09 -5.21
CA THR A 59 5.89 -19.19 -4.26
C THR A 59 5.78 -20.55 -4.97
N GLU A 60 4.79 -20.71 -5.85
CA GLU A 60 4.62 -21.93 -6.67
C GLU A 60 5.79 -22.13 -7.64
N ALA A 61 6.31 -21.04 -8.21
CA ALA A 61 7.48 -21.07 -9.09
C ALA A 61 8.82 -21.23 -8.34
N SER A 62 8.80 -21.37 -7.01
CA SER A 62 10.00 -21.44 -6.15
C SER A 62 10.95 -20.25 -6.32
N GLN A 63 10.42 -19.07 -6.68
CA GLN A 63 11.17 -17.82 -6.80
C GLN A 63 11.26 -17.10 -5.44
N THR A 64 11.83 -17.77 -4.45
CA THR A 64 11.81 -17.34 -3.03
C THR A 64 12.44 -15.98 -2.81
N LEU A 65 13.58 -15.69 -3.46
CA LEU A 65 14.25 -14.39 -3.31
C LEU A 65 13.39 -13.20 -3.75
N GLU A 66 12.60 -13.38 -4.81
CA GLU A 66 11.72 -12.31 -5.30
C GLU A 66 10.46 -12.20 -4.44
N ALA A 67 9.96 -13.32 -3.92
CA ALA A 67 8.85 -13.35 -2.99
C ALA A 67 9.20 -12.64 -1.67
N ASP A 68 10.37 -12.96 -1.11
CA ASP A 68 10.87 -12.35 0.13
C ASP A 68 11.07 -10.83 -0.04
N GLU A 69 11.63 -10.40 -1.17
CA GLU A 69 11.81 -8.97 -1.47
C GLU A 69 10.46 -8.25 -1.58
N LEU A 70 9.48 -8.86 -2.25
CA LEU A 70 8.14 -8.29 -2.40
C LEU A 70 7.42 -8.18 -1.04
N MET A 71 7.50 -9.21 -0.21
CA MET A 71 6.93 -9.22 1.14
C MET A 71 7.57 -8.14 2.03
N ALA A 72 8.90 -8.03 2.00
CA ALA A 72 9.62 -7.01 2.78
C ALA A 72 9.20 -5.58 2.42
N ARG A 73 8.94 -5.31 1.13
CA ARG A 73 8.43 -3.99 0.70
C ARG A 73 7.02 -3.71 1.18
N MET A 74 6.14 -4.72 1.17
CA MET A 74 4.79 -4.58 1.71
C MET A 74 4.84 -4.28 3.22
N GLU A 75 5.69 -4.98 3.96
CA GLU A 75 5.89 -4.76 5.41
C GLU A 75 6.45 -3.36 5.71
N SER A 76 7.40 -2.87 4.90
CA SER A 76 7.93 -1.50 5.03
C SER A 76 6.82 -0.45 4.89
N ILE A 77 5.97 -0.57 3.87
CA ILE A 77 4.85 0.36 3.64
C ILE A 77 3.85 0.33 4.80
N GLN A 78 3.55 -0.87 5.32
CA GLN A 78 2.63 -1.02 6.46
C GLN A 78 3.23 -0.41 7.73
N THR A 79 4.52 -0.60 7.98
CA THR A 79 5.21 -0.04 9.15
C THR A 79 5.24 1.49 9.11
N GLU A 80 5.57 2.07 7.95
CA GLU A 80 5.53 3.53 7.76
C GLU A 80 4.12 4.09 8.01
N SER A 81 3.09 3.42 7.50
CA SER A 81 1.69 3.82 7.73
C SER A 81 1.29 3.77 9.21
N ILE A 82 1.80 2.80 9.98
CA ILE A 82 1.52 2.69 11.41
C ILE A 82 2.17 3.85 12.16
N GLU A 83 3.44 4.15 11.87
CA GLU A 83 4.15 5.26 12.50
C GLU A 83 3.48 6.62 12.23
N GLU A 84 2.99 6.83 11.01
CA GLU A 84 2.24 8.04 10.66
C GLU A 84 0.92 8.15 11.43
N ALA A 85 0.19 7.04 11.56
CA ALA A 85 -1.05 6.99 12.33
C ALA A 85 -0.82 7.26 13.82
N GLU A 86 0.25 6.71 14.41
CA GLU A 86 0.63 6.95 15.80
C GLU A 86 0.98 8.42 16.05
N LYS A 87 1.74 9.05 15.14
CA LYS A 87 2.06 10.49 15.22
C LYS A 87 0.81 11.35 15.14
N ALA A 88 -0.12 11.05 14.22
CA ALA A 88 -1.38 11.76 14.10
C ALA A 88 -2.24 11.62 15.37
N MET A 89 -2.31 10.42 15.93
CA MET A 89 -3.03 10.17 17.19
C MET A 89 -2.40 10.93 18.37
N HIS A 90 -1.08 10.99 18.45
CA HIS A 90 -0.38 11.76 19.48
C HIS A 90 -0.69 13.26 19.37
N GLN A 91 -0.70 13.81 18.15
CA GLN A 91 -1.08 15.20 17.90
C GLN A 91 -2.53 15.49 18.30
N LEU A 92 -3.46 14.58 18.01
CA LEU A 92 -4.86 14.70 18.44
C LEU A 92 -4.99 14.70 19.97
N HIS A 93 -4.25 13.84 20.68
CA HIS A 93 -4.24 13.83 22.14
C HIS A 93 -3.69 15.14 22.72
N LEU A 94 -2.59 15.67 22.17
CA LEU A 94 -2.02 16.95 22.59
C LEU A 94 -2.99 18.10 22.35
N PHE A 95 -3.66 18.11 21.19
CA PHE A 95 -4.68 19.11 20.87
C PHE A 95 -5.85 19.05 21.86
N ALA A 96 -6.41 17.86 22.11
CA ALA A 96 -7.52 17.69 23.05
C ALA A 96 -7.13 18.08 24.49
N ALA A 97 -5.91 17.72 24.92
CA ALA A 97 -5.39 18.10 26.24
C ALA A 97 -5.20 19.62 26.36
N TYR A 98 -4.72 20.27 25.29
CA TYR A 98 -4.59 21.73 25.24
C TYR A 98 -5.95 22.43 25.31
N ASP A 99 -6.94 21.97 24.54
CA ASP A 99 -8.30 22.54 24.55
C ASP A 99 -8.99 22.41 25.92
N LEU A 100 -8.82 21.26 26.59
CA LEU A 100 -9.27 21.05 27.97
C LEU A 100 -8.56 22.00 28.95
N ALA A 101 -7.25 22.19 28.82
CA ALA A 101 -6.46 23.06 29.68
C ALA A 101 -6.77 24.55 29.49
N VAL A 102 -7.13 24.98 28.27
CA VAL A 102 -7.49 26.36 27.95
C VAL A 102 -8.93 26.71 28.36
N ASN A 103 -9.84 25.74 28.36
CA ASN A 103 -11.24 25.96 28.77
C ASN A 103 -11.51 25.81 30.28
N LEU A 104 -10.62 25.15 31.04
CA LEU A 104 -10.75 25.02 32.50
C LEU A 104 -10.74 26.37 33.27
N PRO A 105 -9.88 27.37 32.94
CA PRO A 105 -9.85 28.65 33.64
C PRO A 105 -11.10 29.51 33.41
N LEU A 106 -11.77 29.35 32.26
CA LEU A 106 -12.99 30.08 31.91
C LEU A 106 -14.22 29.60 32.70
N LEU A 107 -14.26 28.34 33.13
CA LEU A 107 -15.33 27.79 33.95
C LEU A 107 -15.13 28.03 35.46
N ALA A 108 -13.88 28.22 35.91
CA ALA A 108 -13.57 28.50 37.32
C ALA A 108 -13.82 29.95 37.74
N GLY A 109 -13.95 30.89 36.79
CA GLY A 109 -14.22 32.31 37.05
C GLY A 109 -15.70 32.72 37.05
N LEU A 110 -16.63 31.77 36.94
CA LEU A 110 -18.09 32.00 36.88
C LEU A 110 -18.84 31.73 38.19
N ASN A 111 -18.14 31.65 39.34
CA ASN A 111 -18.76 31.58 40.67
C ASN A 111 -18.70 32.91 41.40
#